data_AF-A0A8S4QWW6-F1
#
_entry.id   AF-A0A8S4QWW6-F1
#
_cell.length_a   1.000
_cell.length_b   1.000
_cell.length_c   1.000
_cell.angle_alpha   90.00
_cell.angle_beta   90.00
_cell.angle_gamma   90.00
#
_symmetry.space_group_name_H-M   'P 1'
#
loop_
_entity.id
_entity.type
_entity.pdbx_description
1 polymer ?
#
loop_
_entity_poly.entity_id
_entity_poly.type
_entity_poly.pdbx_seq_one_letter_code
_entity_poly.pdbx_strand_id
1 'polypeptide(L)' 'MLQSGLEWNDYKLKWNPDDYGGVDTLHVPSEHIWLPDIVLYN' A
#
# COMPACT_ATOMS: atom_id res chain seq x y z
N MET A 1 1.38 -21.02 -5.05
CA MET A 1 0.04 -21.32 -4.49
C MET A 1 0.07 -20.89 -3.03
N LEU A 2 -0.62 -19.86 -2.54
CA LEU A 2 -1.52 -18.85 -3.09
C LEU A 2 -1.00 -17.54 -2.48
N GLN A 3 -0.48 -16.59 -3.26
CA GLN A 3 -0.18 -15.25 -2.73
C GLN A 3 -1.47 -14.44 -2.84
N SER A 4 -2.39 -14.58 -1.89
CA SER A 4 -3.46 -13.60 -1.74
C SER A 4 -2.87 -12.41 -0.96
N GLY A 5 -2.02 -11.63 -1.63
CA GLY A 5 -1.59 -10.33 -1.12
C GLY A 5 -2.78 -9.38 -1.12
N LEU A 6 -3.01 -8.68 -0.02
CA LEU A 6 -3.99 -7.60 0.02
C LEU A 6 -3.43 -6.42 -0.79
N GLU A 7 -4.12 -6.02 -1.84
CA GLU A 7 -3.77 -4.86 -2.65
C GLU A 7 -4.90 -3.82 -2.55
N TRP A 8 -4.56 -2.58 -2.22
CA TRP A 8 -5.49 -1.45 -2.26
C TRP A 8 -4.76 -0.19 -2.76
N ASN A 9 -5.52 0.77 -3.30
CA ASN A 9 -4.97 2.07 -3.74
C ASN A 9 -5.34 3.15 -2.72
N ASP A 10 -4.35 3.76 -2.09
CA ASP A 10 -4.52 4.94 -1.23
C ASP A 10 -4.05 6.19 -1.98
N TYR A 11 -4.96 7.16 -2.18
CA TYR A 11 -4.62 8.42 -2.86
C TYR A 11 -3.71 9.33 -2.03
N LYS A 12 -3.67 9.15 -0.70
CA LYS A 12 -2.79 9.92 0.20
C LYS A 12 -1.35 9.44 0.13
N LEU A 13 -1.11 8.23 -0.37
CA LEU A 13 0.21 7.64 -0.55
C LEU A 13 0.73 7.81 -1.99
N LYS A 14 0.25 8.83 -2.72
CA LYS A 14 0.74 9.15 -4.07
C LYS A 14 1.80 10.25 -3.99
N TRP A 15 2.89 10.06 -4.72
CA TRP A 15 3.93 11.07 -4.91
C TRP A 15 4.41 11.06 -6.37
N ASN A 16 5.13 12.11 -6.77
CA ASN A 16 5.84 12.17 -8.03
C ASN A 16 7.27 11.60 -7.83
N PRO A 17 7.66 10.48 -8.47
CA PRO A 17 8.99 9.90 -8.29
C PRO A 17 10.15 10.84 -8.63
N ASP A 18 9.97 11.76 -9.58
CA ASP A 18 11.01 12.70 -10.02
C ASP A 18 11.46 13.65 -8.89
N ASP A 19 10.56 13.96 -7.95
CA ASP A 19 10.87 14.79 -6.77
C ASP A 19 11.77 14.06 -5.76
N TYR A 20 11.90 12.73 -5.88
CA TYR A 20 12.61 11.84 -4.95
C TYR A 20 13.65 10.95 -5.64
N GLY A 21 14.22 11.40 -6.76
CA GLY A 21 15.29 10.68 -7.45
C GLY A 21 14.83 9.42 -8.20
N GLY A 22 13.56 9.38 -8.61
CA GLY A 22 12.98 8.27 -9.38
C GLY A 22 12.48 7.11 -8.53
N VAL A 23 12.34 7.28 -7.21
CA VAL A 23 11.80 6.22 -6.33
C VAL A 23 10.30 6.04 -6.60
N ASP A 24 9.94 4.92 -7.22
CA ASP A 24 8.54 4.54 -7.52
C ASP A 24 7.92 3.59 -6.50
N THR A 25 8.76 2.93 -5.70
CA THR A 25 8.36 1.88 -4.77
C THR A 25 9.03 2.10 -3.41
N LEU A 26 8.25 1.99 -2.34
CA LEU A 26 8.73 2.10 -0.97
C LEU A 26 8.17 0.96 -0.13
N HIS A 27 9.02 0.32 0.67
CA HIS A 27 8.60 -0.66 1.65
C HIS A 27 8.42 0.00 3.02
N VAL A 28 7.18 0.05 3.50
CA VAL A 28 6.82 0.65 4.79
C VAL A 28 6.16 -0.41 5.67
N PRO A 29 6.51 -0.50 6.98
CA PRO A 29 5.76 -1.30 7.94
C PRO A 29 4.27 -0.94 7.93
N SER A 30 3.41 -1.96 7.97
CA SER A 30 1.96 -1.77 7.90
C SER A 30 1.38 -1.00 9.10
N GLU A 31 2.08 -0.97 10.24
CA GLU A 31 1.73 -0.18 11.43
C GLU A 31 1.78 1.34 11.23
N HIS A 32 2.44 1.81 10.16
CA HIS A 32 2.58 3.24 9.87
C HIS A 32 1.57 3.78 8.86
N ILE A 33 0.75 2.91 8.26
CA ILE A 33 -0.22 3.31 7.25
C ILE A 33 -1.60 2.81 7.62
N TRP A 34 -2.63 3.47 7.08
CA TRP A 34 -3.98 2.98 7.21
C TRP A 34 -4.14 1.69 6.39
N LEU A 35 -4.75 0.67 7.02
CA LEU A 35 -5.14 -0.57 6.38
C LEU A 35 -6.66 -0.63 6.32
N PRO A 36 -7.26 -1.18 5.24
CA PRO A 36 -8.71 -1.37 5.20
C PRO A 36 -9.13 -2.46 6.20
N ASP A 37 -10.26 -2.24 6.85
CA ASP A 37 -10.89 -3.26 7.69
C ASP A 37 -11.43 -4.39 6.81
N ILE A 38 -10.94 -5.61 7.03
CA ILE A 38 -11.39 -6.81 6.31
C ILE A 38 -12.32 -7.59 7.22
N VAL A 39 -13.60 -7.64 6.86
CA VAL A 39 -14.60 -8.47 7.53
C VAL A 39 -15.05 -9.59 6.61
N LEU A 40 -15.10 -10.82 7.12
CA LEU A 40 -15.66 -11.98 6.41
C LEU A 40 -17.10 -12.18 6.87
N TYR A 41 -18.04 -12.11 5.96
CA TYR A 41 -19.41 -12.58 6.18
C TYR A 41 -19.55 -13.99 5.61
N ASN A 42 -20.20 -14.87 6.37
CA ASN A 42 -20.52 -16.26 5.97
C ASN A 42 -21.95 -16.32 5.43
#